data_AF-A0AA92V0C5-F1
#
_entry.id   AF-A0AA92V0C5-F1
#
_cell.length_a   1.000
_cell.length_b   1.000
_cell.length_c   1.000
_cell.angle_alpha   90.00
_cell.angle_beta   90.00
_cell.angle_gamma   90.00
#
_symmetry.space_group_name_H-M   'P 1'
#
loop_
_entity.id
_entity.type
_entity.pdbx_description
1 polymer ?
#
loop_
_entity_poly.entity_id
_entity_poly.type
_entity_poly.pdbx_seq_one_letter_code
_entity_poly.pdbx_strand_id
1 'polypeptide(L)' 'MGKMTIKCNSEQLKYIQKDFEDASVPVDVSYGPFHKGKSEVNLFYDDAEDGIVEGIVKYRMRNNEKKG' A
#
# COMPACT_ATOMS: atom_id res chain seq x y z
N MET A 1 16.72 0.18 3.38
CA MET A 1 15.32 0.42 3.76
C MET A 1 14.53 0.51 2.46
N GLY A 2 13.56 -0.38 2.30
CA GLY A 2 12.70 -0.44 1.13
C GLY A 2 11.73 0.74 1.10
N LYS A 3 11.40 1.19 -0.12
CA LYS A 3 10.40 2.25 -0.34
C LYS A 3 9.54 1.89 -1.54
N MET A 4 8.22 1.94 -1.36
CA MET A 4 7.25 1.80 -2.43
C MET A 4 6.29 2.98 -2.46
N THR A 5 6.06 3.56 -3.64
CA THR A 5 5.07 4.64 -3.82
C THR A 5 3.87 4.12 -4.59
N ILE A 6 2.68 4.27 -4.02
CA ILE A 6 1.43 3.83 -4.61
C ILE A 6 0.43 4.97 -4.71
N LYS A 7 -0.50 4.89 -5.67
CA LYS A 7 -1.64 5.82 -5.76
C LYS A 7 -2.91 5.06 -5.47
N CYS A 8 -3.56 5.39 -4.35
CA CYS A 8 -4.75 4.67 -3.90
C CYS A 8 -5.79 5.63 -3.30
N ASN A 9 -7.05 5.21 -3.32
CA ASN A 9 -8.10 5.89 -2.54
C ASN A 9 -8.07 5.41 -1.08
N SER A 10 -8.86 6.07 -0.22
CA SER A 10 -8.91 5.77 1.21
C SER A 10 -9.36 4.35 1.55
N GLU A 11 -10.24 3.74 0.75
CA GLU A 11 -10.71 2.38 0.98
C GLU A 11 -9.62 1.36 0.64
N GLN A 12 -8.95 1.55 -0.49
CA GLN A 12 -7.82 0.72 -0.91
C GLN A 12 -6.69 0.76 0.15
N LEU A 13 -6.39 1.95 0.66
CA LEU A 13 -5.36 2.13 1.68
C LEU A 13 -5.69 1.37 2.98
N LYS A 14 -6.95 1.40 3.42
CA LYS A 14 -7.39 0.64 4.63
C LYS A 14 -7.15 -0.85 4.48
N TYR A 15 -7.47 -1.42 3.32
CA TYR A 15 -7.25 -2.84 3.06
C TYR A 15 -5.76 -3.20 2.99
N ILE A 16 -4.93 -2.33 2.41
CA ILE A 16 -3.48 -2.54 2.35
C ILE A 16 -2.88 -2.51 3.75
N GLN A 17 -3.24 -1.52 4.58
CA GLN A 17 -2.76 -1.45 5.97
C GLN A 17 -3.20 -2.64 6.80
N LYS A 18 -4.45 -3.09 6.62
CA LYS A 18 -4.95 -4.29 7.30
C LYS A 18 -4.15 -5.54 6.92
N ASP A 19 -3.83 -5.72 5.64
CA ASP A 19 -3.02 -6.88 5.21
C ASP A 19 -1.60 -6.84 5.78
N PHE A 20 -1.00 -5.65 5.92
CA PHE A 20 0.30 -5.53 6.59
C PHE A 20 0.22 -5.89 8.07
N GLU A 21 -0.83 -5.43 8.77
CA GLU A 21 -1.09 -5.81 10.17
C GLU A 21 -1.28 -7.32 10.31
N ASP A 22 -2.13 -7.92 9.47
CA ASP A 22 -2.43 -9.35 9.48
C ASP A 22 -1.18 -10.19 9.14
N ALA A 23 -0.28 -9.68 8.30
CA ALA A 23 1.00 -10.30 7.96
C ALA A 23 2.14 -9.96 8.95
N SER A 24 1.88 -9.15 9.98
CA SER A 24 2.89 -8.66 10.93
C SER A 24 4.08 -7.94 10.28
N VAL A 25 3.84 -7.25 9.16
CA VAL A 25 4.87 -6.49 8.43
C VAL A 25 4.88 -5.05 8.93
N PRO A 26 5.99 -4.59 9.56
CA PRO A 26 6.09 -3.20 10.00
C PRO A 26 6.28 -2.29 8.78
N VAL A 27 5.27 -1.46 8.49
CA VAL A 27 5.30 -0.49 7.39
C VAL A 27 4.98 0.91 7.92
N ASP A 28 5.86 1.87 7.65
CA ASP A 28 5.59 3.28 7.90
C ASP A 28 4.96 3.94 6.66
N VAL A 29 4.01 4.85 6.88
CA VAL A 29 3.18 5.42 5.81
C VAL A 29 3.27 6.94 5.83
N SER A 30 3.70 7.54 4.71
CA SER A 30 3.60 8.98 4.49
C SER A 30 2.72 9.32 3.31
N TYR A 31 1.97 10.42 3.44
CA TYR A 31 1.05 10.90 2.41
C TYR A 31 1.73 11.92 1.51
N GLY A 32 1.68 11.65 0.22
CA GLY A 32 2.07 12.58 -0.84
C GLY A 32 0.88 13.40 -1.36
N PRO A 33 1.03 14.05 -2.52
CA PRO A 33 0.00 14.90 -3.09
C PRO A 33 -1.27 14.12 -3.46
N PHE A 34 -2.42 14.76 -3.27
CA PHE A 34 -3.72 14.24 -3.70
C PHE A 34 -4.00 14.64 -5.15
N HIS A 35 -4.40 13.69 -5.98
CA HIS A 35 -4.74 13.94 -7.37
C HIS A 35 -5.95 13.11 -7.81
N LYS A 36 -7.03 13.78 -8.25
CA LYS A 36 -8.23 13.15 -8.83
C LYS A 36 -8.82 12.00 -8.00
N GLY A 37 -9.06 12.20 -6.70
CA GLY A 37 -9.69 11.18 -5.86
C GLY A 37 -8.74 10.10 -5.33
N LYS A 38 -7.43 10.18 -5.64
CA LYS A 38 -6.41 9.24 -5.18
C LYS A 38 -5.29 10.01 -4.47
N SER A 39 -4.82 9.45 -3.36
CA SER A 39 -3.65 9.94 -2.64
C SER A 39 -2.42 9.18 -3.12
N GLU A 40 -1.33 9.89 -3.32
CA GLU A 40 -0.01 9.26 -3.34
C GLU A 40 0.37 8.85 -1.92
N VAL A 41 0.83 7.63 -1.74
CA VAL A 41 1.19 7.05 -0.45
C VAL A 41 2.56 6.42 -0.60
N ASN A 42 3.51 6.84 0.23
CA ASN A 42 4.83 6.21 0.33
C ASN A 42 4.82 5.24 1.51
N LEU A 43 5.20 4.01 1.23
CA LEU A 43 5.39 2.93 2.19
C LEU A 43 6.90 2.76 2.41
N PHE A 44 7.32 2.75 3.67
CA PHE A 44 8.70 2.48 4.08
C PHE A 44 8.74 1.22 4.93
N TYR A 45 9.65 0.32 4.59
CA TYR A 45 9.71 -1.02 5.17
C TYR A 45 11.14 -1.56 5.19
N ASP A 46 11.39 -2.64 5.91
CA ASP A 46 12.68 -3.32 5.88
C ASP A 46 12.87 -4.07 4.55
N ASP A 47 14.08 -4.07 3.97
CA ASP A 47 14.32 -4.75 2.69
C ASP A 47 14.05 -6.26 2.76
N ALA A 48 14.10 -6.89 3.95
CA ALA A 48 13.71 -8.28 4.15
C ALA A 48 12.22 -8.54 3.84
N GLU A 49 11.38 -7.51 3.94
CA GLU A 49 9.93 -7.59 3.74
C GLU A 49 9.49 -7.26 2.30
N ASP A 50 10.44 -6.95 1.40
CA ASP A 50 10.13 -6.45 0.06
C ASP A 50 9.17 -7.37 -0.70
N GLY A 51 9.40 -8.69 -0.67
CA GLY A 51 8.53 -9.65 -1.34
C GLY A 51 7.08 -9.68 -0.80
N ILE A 52 6.91 -9.51 0.51
CA ILE A 52 5.58 -9.50 1.15
C ILE A 52 4.86 -8.19 0.84
N VAL A 53 5.59 -7.07 0.93
CA VAL A 53 5.05 -5.73 0.62
C VAL A 53 4.62 -5.63 -0.83
N GLU A 54 5.47 -6.06 -1.77
CA GLU A 54 5.14 -6.13 -3.18
C GLU A 54 3.89 -6.99 -3.43
N GLY A 55 3.80 -8.16 -2.78
CA GLY A 55 2.71 -9.10 -2.93
C GLY A 55 1.35 -8.52 -2.51
N ILE A 56 1.29 -7.95 -1.31
CA ILE A 56 0.08 -7.33 -0.76
C ILE A 56 -0.37 -6.17 -1.63
N VAL A 57 0.55 -5.27 -2.01
CA VAL A 57 0.23 -4.10 -2.84
C VAL A 57 -0.29 -4.54 -4.21
N LYS A 58 0.41 -5.46 -4.90
CA LYS A 58 -0.02 -5.96 -6.22
C LYS A 58 -1.40 -6.62 -6.13
N TYR A 59 -1.64 -7.44 -5.10
CA TYR A 59 -2.93 -8.10 -4.87
C TYR A 59 -4.07 -7.09 -4.67
N ARG A 60 -3.89 -6.10 -3.80
CA ARG A 60 -4.92 -5.10 -3.52
C ARG A 60 -5.16 -4.16 -4.70
N MET A 61 -4.12 -3.74 -5.40
CA MET A 61 -4.27 -2.88 -6.58
C MET A 61 -5.08 -3.56 -7.68
N ARG A 62 -4.81 -4.83 -7.98
CA ARG A 62 -5.51 -5.60 -9.02
C ARG A 62 -6.98 -5.90 -8.69
N ASN A 63 -7.30 -6.16 -7.43
CA ASN A 63 -8.67 -6.50 -7.03
C ASN A 63 -9.59 -5.28 -6.89
N ASN A 64 -9.03 -4.09 -6.71
CA ASN A 64 -9.80 -2.86 -6.55
C ASN A 64 -10.21 -2.21 -7.89
N GLU A 65 -9.60 -2.60 -9.02
CA GLU A 65 -10.06 -2.20 -10.36
C GLU A 65 -11.43 -2.78 -10.75
N LYS A 66 -11.87 -3.85 -10.06
CA LYS A 66 -13.16 -4.52 -10.34
C LYS A 66 -14.34 -4.01 -9.50
N LYS A 67 -14.11 -3.03 -8.62
CA LYS A 67 -15.14 -2.43 -7.76
C LYS A 67 -15.54 -1.01 -8.19
N GLY A 68 -15.07 -0.55 -9.36
CA GLY A 68 -15.42 0.74 -9.95
C GLY A 68 -16.54 0.62 -10.97
#